data_AF-A0A067QJ90-F1
#
_entry.id   AF-A0A067QJ90-F1
#
_cell.length_a   1.000
_cell.length_b   1.000
_cell.length_c   1.000
_cell.angle_alpha   90.00
_cell.angle_beta   90.00
_cell.angle_gamma   90.00
#
_symmetry.space_group_name_H-M   'P 1'
#
loop_
_entity.id
_entity.type
_entity.pdbx_description
1 polymer ?
#
loop_
_entity_poly.entity_id
_entity_poly.type
_entity_poly.pdbx_seq_one_letter_code
_entity_poly.pdbx_strand_id
1 'polypeptide(L)'
;MVSSGMYLCEISTEAPFFYTVSSHGALTVIATGLTGEPNIRGLRGLYMEGDMVEANCTSPPSNPVTNITWYMNDKQVSHRKVRQ
;
A
#
# COMPACT_ATOMS: atom_id res chain seq x y z
N MET A 1 10.55 5.00 -0.85
CA MET A 1 9.78 5.50 -2.01
C MET A 1 10.61 6.40 -2.93
N VAL A 2 11.56 7.17 -2.41
CA VAL A 2 12.35 8.16 -3.19
C VAL A 2 13.20 7.55 -4.33
N SER A 3 13.37 6.23 -4.35
CA SER A 3 14.09 5.50 -5.41
C SER A 3 13.17 4.65 -6.29
N SER A 4 11.84 4.77 -6.19
CA SER A 4 10.94 4.13 -7.16
C SER A 4 10.84 5.01 -8.40
N GLY A 5 10.91 4.42 -9.60
CA GLY A 5 10.79 5.17 -10.85
C GLY A 5 11.22 4.40 -12.08
N MET A 6 11.18 5.09 -13.22
CA MET A 6 11.76 4.60 -14.47
C MET A 6 13.24 4.94 -14.52
N TYR A 7 14.07 3.92 -14.65
CA TYR A 7 15.51 4.03 -14.80
C TYR A 7 15.88 3.86 -16.26
N LEU A 8 16.70 4.77 -16.78
CA LEU A 8 17.20 4.77 -18.14
C LEU A 8 18.67 4.34 -18.15
N CYS A 9 19.01 3.43 -19.04
CA CYS A 9 20.39 3.16 -19.44
C CYS A 9 20.58 3.74 -20.84
N GLU A 10 21.60 4.59 -21.01
CA GLU A 10 21.95 5.23 -22.28
C GLU A 10 23.43 5.00 -22.57
N ILE A 11 23.74 4.64 -23.82
CA ILE A 11 25.10 4.45 -24.32
C ILE A 11 25.26 5.34 -25.55
N SER A 12 26.30 6.17 -25.54
CA SER A 12 26.65 7.06 -26.66
C SER A 12 28.05 6.75 -27.16
N THR A 13 28.21 6.70 -28.49
CA THR A 13 29.52 6.53 -29.15
C THR A 13 30.16 7.89 -29.47
N GLU A 14 31.49 7.91 -29.61
CA GLU A 14 32.27 9.11 -29.93
C GLU A 14 32.53 9.29 -31.44
N ALA A 15 33.19 10.39 -31.80
CA ALA A 15 33.51 10.78 -33.17
C ALA A 15 34.24 9.68 -33.98
N PRO A 16 34.08 9.65 -35.33
CA PRO A 16 33.36 10.62 -36.18
C PRO A 16 31.85 10.38 -36.30
N PHE A 17 31.33 9.28 -35.74
CA PHE A 17 29.91 8.92 -35.83
C PHE A 17 29.29 8.78 -34.44
N PHE A 18 28.37 9.68 -34.14
CA PHE A 18 27.66 9.72 -32.85
C PHE A 18 26.36 8.92 -32.95
N TYR A 19 26.32 7.77 -32.29
CA TYR A 19 25.12 6.95 -32.13
C TYR A 19 24.77 6.90 -30.65
N THR A 20 23.47 7.03 -30.34
CA THR A 20 22.95 6.85 -28.98
C THR A 20 21.91 5.74 -29.00
N VAL A 21 22.06 4.79 -28.10
CA VAL A 21 21.06 3.74 -27.84
C VAL A 21 20.64 3.80 -26.39
N SER A 22 19.36 3.62 -26.13
CA SER A 22 18.81 3.69 -24.78
C SER A 22 17.81 2.57 -24.52
N SER A 23 17.75 2.11 -23.27
CA SER A 23 16.74 1.18 -22.79
C SER A 23 16.31 1.58 -21.38
N HIS A 24 15.10 1.21 -20.97
CA HIS A 24 14.55 1.63 -19.69
C HIS A 24 13.92 0.46 -18.91
N GLY A 25 13.89 0.58 -17.58
CA GLY A 25 13.25 -0.37 -16.68
C GLY A 25 12.53 0.32 -15.54
N ALA A 26 11.37 -0.21 -15.15
CA ALA A 26 10.63 0.25 -13.98
C ALA A 26 11.19 -0.42 -12.71
N LEU A 27 11.52 0.39 -11.70
CA LEU A 27 11.90 -0.10 -10.38
C LEU A 27 10.89 0.39 -9.34
N THR A 28 10.31 -0.56 -8.61
CA THR A 28 9.37 -0.27 -7.53
C THR A 28 9.98 -0.67 -6.20
N VAL A 29 10.26 0.31 -5.34
CA VAL A 29 10.68 0.06 -3.96
C VAL A 29 9.47 -0.24 -3.09
N ILE A 30 9.44 -1.44 -2.52
CA ILE A 30 8.42 -1.86 -1.56
C ILE A 30 8.83 -1.41 -0.16
N ALA A 31 7.94 -0.69 0.50
CA ALA A 31 8.03 -0.37 1.90
C ALA A 31 6.84 -1.04 2.60
N THR A 32 7.10 -2.20 3.20
CA THR A 32 6.16 -2.78 4.16
C THR A 32 5.99 -1.76 5.30
N GLY A 33 4.80 -1.67 5.89
CA GLY A 33 4.56 -0.74 7.01
C GLY A 33 5.54 -1.04 8.14
N LEU A 34 6.67 -0.33 8.16
CA LEU A 34 7.93 -0.85 8.68
C LEU A 34 7.98 -0.94 10.21
N THR A 35 6.97 -0.43 10.91
CA THR A 35 6.85 -0.51 12.36
C THR A 35 5.43 -0.14 12.77
N GLY A 36 4.59 -1.10 13.15
CA GLY A 36 3.33 -0.82 13.84
C GLY A 36 2.18 -1.75 13.46
N GLU A 37 1.35 -2.04 14.46
CA GLU A 37 0.07 -2.72 14.26
C GLU A 37 -0.99 -1.72 13.78
N PRO A 38 -1.98 -2.15 12.98
CA PRO A 38 -3.10 -1.30 12.63
C PRO A 38 -3.86 -0.88 13.90
N ASN A 39 -4.23 0.40 13.97
CA ASN A 39 -4.96 0.94 15.11
C ASN A 39 -6.45 0.99 14.80
N ILE A 40 -7.28 0.41 15.68
CA ILE A 40 -8.73 0.46 15.59
C ILE A 40 -9.28 1.55 16.52
N ARG A 41 -10.13 2.42 15.97
CA ARG A 41 -10.82 3.51 16.69
C ARG A 41 -12.32 3.50 16.42
N GLY A 42 -13.09 4.15 17.29
CA GLY A 42 -14.55 4.29 17.15
C GLY A 42 -15.37 3.18 17.80
N LEU A 43 -14.72 2.16 18.38
CA LEU A 43 -15.41 1.11 19.12
C LEU A 43 -15.97 1.62 20.46
N ARG A 44 -17.16 1.12 20.81
CA ARG A 44 -17.81 1.31 22.11
C ARG A 44 -17.50 0.12 23.02
N GLY A 45 -17.52 0.34 24.34
CA GLY A 45 -17.25 -0.71 25.32
C GLY A 45 -18.33 -1.79 25.43
N LEU A 46 -19.55 -1.49 24.99
CA LEU A 46 -20.68 -2.41 24.99
C LEU A 46 -21.53 -2.20 23.73
N TYR A 47 -21.99 -3.31 23.15
CA TYR A 47 -22.96 -3.34 22.06
C TYR A 47 -24.07 -4.33 22.42
N MET A 48 -25.31 -3.99 22.08
CA MET A 48 -26.47 -4.89 22.18
C MET A 48 -26.76 -5.52 20.81
N GLU A 49 -27.51 -6.62 20.81
CA GLU A 49 -27.97 -7.21 19.56
C GLU A 49 -28.79 -6.19 18.75
N GLY A 50 -28.46 -6.05 17.47
CA GLY A 50 -29.06 -5.06 16.59
C GLY A 50 -28.29 -3.72 16.49
N ASP A 51 -27.33 -3.47 17.36
CA ASP A 51 -26.51 -2.26 17.28
C ASP A 51 -25.65 -2.22 16.01
N MET A 52 -25.50 -1.00 15.48
CA MET A 52 -24.54 -0.74 14.42
C MET A 52 -23.14 -0.51 15.01
N VAL A 53 -22.18 -1.31 14.56
CA VAL A 53 -20.76 -1.15 14.86
C VAL A 53 -20.12 -0.36 13.72
N GLU A 54 -19.65 0.84 14.05
CA GLU A 54 -18.84 1.67 13.16
C GLU A 54 -17.46 1.83 13.78
N ALA A 55 -16.42 1.51 13.02
CA ALA A 55 -15.05 1.59 13.48
C ALA A 55 -14.13 1.93 12.31
N ASN A 56 -13.03 2.60 12.61
CA ASN A 56 -12.00 2.95 11.64
C ASN A 56 -10.72 2.20 11.99
N CYS A 57 -10.16 1.50 11.00
CA CYS A 57 -8.89 0.80 11.12
C CYS A 57 -7.86 1.56 10.29
N THR A 58 -6.80 2.04 10.93
CA THR A 58 -5.74 2.80 10.28
C THR A 58 -4.44 2.01 10.36
N SER A 59 -3.89 1.64 9.20
CA SER A 59 -2.56 1.02 9.12
C SER A 59 -1.46 2.08 9.01
N PRO A 60 -0.22 1.77 9.44
CA PRO A 60 0.92 2.63 9.17
C PRO A 60 1.14 2.85 7.66
N PRO A 61 1.78 3.96 7.25
CA PRO A 61 2.10 4.21 5.85
C PRO A 61 2.89 3.06 5.23
N SER A 62 2.43 2.58 4.08
CA SER A 62 3.03 1.48 3.32
C SER A 62 3.02 1.77 1.81
N ASN A 63 3.92 1.11 1.10
CA ASN A 63 3.92 1.09 -0.36
C ASN A 63 4.24 -0.33 -0.85
N PRO A 64 3.29 -1.03 -1.51
CA PRO A 64 1.97 -0.56 -1.94
C PRO A 64 0.98 -0.39 -0.76
N VAL A 65 -0.19 0.20 -1.03
CA VAL A 65 -1.26 0.40 -0.04
C VAL A 65 -1.64 -0.94 0.61
N THR A 66 -1.77 -0.96 1.94
CA THR A 66 -2.13 -2.15 2.71
C THR A 66 -3.58 -2.57 2.48
N ASN A 67 -3.83 -3.88 2.40
CA ASN A 67 -5.19 -4.45 2.43
C ASN A 67 -5.69 -4.59 3.86
N ILE A 68 -6.90 -4.10 4.14
CA ILE A 68 -7.51 -4.19 5.48
C ILE A 68 -8.65 -5.21 5.45
N THR A 69 -8.54 -6.22 6.32
CA THR A 69 -9.58 -7.23 6.51
C THR A 69 -10.13 -7.14 7.93
N TRP A 70 -11.45 -7.04 8.05
CA TRP A 70 -12.13 -6.99 9.34
C TRP A 70 -12.64 -8.36 9.76
N TYR A 71 -12.44 -8.69 11.03
CA TYR A 71 -13.01 -9.87 11.69
C TYR A 71 -13.84 -9.42 12.89
N MET A 72 -14.99 -10.07 13.09
CA MET A 72 -15.84 -9.88 14.25
C MET A 72 -16.20 -11.26 14.79
N ASN A 73 -15.82 -11.56 16.03
CA ASN A 73 -16.01 -12.88 16.66
C ASN A 73 -15.50 -14.01 15.75
N ASP A 74 -14.26 -13.87 15.27
CA ASP A 74 -13.56 -14.81 14.36
C ASP A 74 -14.20 -15.03 12.99
N LYS A 75 -15.25 -14.26 12.65
CA LYS A 75 -15.89 -14.29 11.33
C LYS A 75 -15.47 -13.08 10.52
N GLN A 76 -15.00 -13.33 9.30
CA GLN A 76 -14.65 -12.26 8.38
C GLN A 76 -15.90 -11.43 8.02
N VAL A 77 -15.79 -10.12 8.15
CA VAL A 77 -16.85 -9.19 7.78
C VAL A 77 -16.91 -9.08 6.26
N SER A 78 -18.12 -9.12 5.70
CA SER A 78 -18.32 -8.97 4.25
C SER A 78 -17.74 -7.65 3.74
N HIS A 79 -17.06 -7.68 2.59
CA HIS A 79 -16.55 -6.50 1.90
C HIS A 79 -17.63 -5.44 1.63
N ARG A 80 -18.91 -5.80 1.54
CA ARG A 80 -20.00 -4.81 1.38
C ARG A 80 -20.18 -3.90 2.59
N LYS A 81 -19.73 -4.34 3.76
CA LYS A 81 -19.79 -3.59 5.04
C LYS A 81 -18.46 -2.91 5.39
N VAL A 82 -17.43 -3.11 4.58
CA VAL A 82 -16.09 -2.55 4.77
C VAL A 82 -15.83 -1.54 3.65
N ARG A 83 -15.35 -0.36 4.01
CA ARG A 83 -14.91 0.67 3.05
C ARG A 83 -13.41 0.86 3.26
N GLN A 84 -12.63 0.71 2.18
CA GLN A 84 -11.18 0.90 2.16
C GLN A 84 -10.85 2.04 1.19
#